data_AF-A0A5K7YLH3-F1
#
_entry.id   AF-A0A5K7YLH3-F1
#
_cell.length_a   1.000
_cell.length_b   1.000
_cell.length_c   1.000
_cell.angle_alpha   90.00
_cell.angle_beta   90.00
_cell.angle_gamma   90.00
#
_symmetry.space_group_name_H-M   'P 1'
#
loop_
_entity.id
_entity.type
_entity.pdbx_description
1 polymer ?
#
loop_
_entity_poly.entity_id
_entity_poly.type
_entity_poly.pdbx_seq_one_letter_code
_entity_poly.pdbx_strand_id
1 'polypeptide(L)'
;MFGNFIYFIVALLVYSTYQPSDQTNFPPLDTLVYFVITVLLFFIVSRRQFTRIAGLAANRRHDELDRQFSSAVTRQSIMAVALFAVDIYGLNLSSFFTGFRLFEAIPTVEALIFMALFVGYLAVVWFNAHEAYRRIYQADLSRNAYVASNIAFSVPVLLPWLLLSGIADLILALPFNLPRRVLTSPEGETAYFFIFLFAVAVLGPLIIQKFWRCRPLEAGYFRRRIEALCRRADLKYADILYWPIFGGRMITAGVMGLVGRFRYILVTDALLRILTPEEVDAVIAHEVGHVKKRHLLFYLFFFIGYMIIAYATFDLIVYLIIFSEPVYRFVFLTGISRTTVTTGLLSMAIIFNFLVYFRFVFGYFMRNFERQADAFVYSLFENAVPLISTFEKIAAVSGHSADKPNWHHFSIRQRVDFLERCEADRSWVRRHDHKVRASMAIYVAAMLVVGVAGYQLNFGQTGKRLNEKFFETAIQNEIRRDSEGNAGLYGMLGDLYFGRNSYEQAVSAYRTALDLDPSSAIVLNNFAWLLATCENPVYRNPQLALELASRAAAIERSPHVLDTLAESLYINGRVAEAIEAAEAALEAATSNRAYYNGQLEKFQAARDNPIIE
;
A
#
# COMPACT_ATOMS: atom_id res chain seq x y z
N MET A 1 1.50 -11.99 -17.64
CA MET A 1 1.81 -12.68 -16.36
C MET A 1 2.19 -11.69 -15.27
N PHE A 2 3.37 -11.05 -15.31
CA PHE A 2 3.77 -10.11 -14.25
C PHE A 2 2.85 -8.87 -14.10
N GLY A 3 2.09 -8.51 -15.14
CA GLY A 3 1.03 -7.50 -15.02
C GLY A 3 -0.05 -7.87 -13.99
N ASN A 4 -0.29 -9.17 -13.76
CA ASN A 4 -1.24 -9.62 -12.73
C ASN A 4 -0.82 -9.14 -11.35
N PHE A 5 0.48 -9.15 -11.03
CA PHE A 5 0.97 -8.67 -9.73
C PHE A 5 0.60 -7.20 -9.49
N ILE A 6 0.70 -6.37 -10.54
CA ILE A 6 0.25 -4.97 -10.46
C ILE A 6 -1.26 -4.90 -10.20
N TYR A 7 -2.07 -5.70 -10.88
CA TYR A 7 -3.53 -5.70 -10.68
C TYR A 7 -3.91 -6.12 -9.26
N PHE A 8 -3.26 -7.14 -8.70
CA PHE A 8 -3.50 -7.57 -7.32
C PHE A 8 -3.06 -6.51 -6.30
N ILE A 9 -1.91 -5.85 -6.51
CA ILE A 9 -1.48 -4.77 -5.62
C ILE A 9 -2.45 -3.59 -5.71
N VAL A 10 -2.92 -3.23 -6.90
CA VAL A 10 -3.93 -2.18 -7.06
C VAL A 10 -5.25 -2.57 -6.41
N ALA A 11 -5.72 -3.82 -6.54
CA ALA A 11 -6.92 -4.29 -5.85
C ALA A 11 -6.75 -4.24 -4.32
N LEU A 12 -5.59 -4.64 -3.80
CA LEU A 12 -5.26 -4.48 -2.37
C LEU A 12 -5.28 -3.02 -1.95
N LEU A 13 -4.69 -2.12 -2.74
CA LEU A 13 -4.73 -0.68 -2.47
C LEU A 13 -6.18 -0.19 -2.43
N VAL A 14 -6.97 -0.45 -3.47
CA VAL A 14 -8.41 -0.13 -3.57
C VAL A 14 -9.16 -0.55 -2.30
N TYR A 15 -8.94 -1.77 -1.81
CA TYR A 15 -9.59 -2.26 -0.59
C TYR A 15 -9.04 -1.59 0.68
N SER A 16 -7.71 -1.54 0.83
CA SER A 16 -7.04 -1.03 2.04
C SER A 16 -7.20 0.47 2.29
N THR A 17 -7.44 1.25 1.24
CA THR A 17 -7.64 2.71 1.34
C THR A 17 -9.11 3.08 1.48
N TYR A 18 -10.01 2.10 1.42
CA TYR A 18 -11.44 2.34 1.61
C TYR A 18 -11.77 2.47 3.09
N GLN A 19 -12.54 3.50 3.45
CA GLN A 19 -13.19 3.59 4.75
C GLN A 19 -14.70 3.44 4.54
N PRO A 20 -15.31 2.32 4.99
CA PRO A 20 -16.73 2.10 4.85
C PRO A 20 -17.52 3.15 5.61
N SER A 21 -18.60 3.67 5.00
CA SER A 21 -19.56 4.52 5.69
C SER A 21 -20.52 3.68 6.53
N ASP A 22 -21.01 4.24 7.64
CA ASP A 22 -22.03 3.59 8.49
C ASP A 22 -23.36 3.38 7.75
N GLN A 23 -23.59 4.13 6.67
CA GLN A 23 -24.76 4.00 5.81
C GLN A 23 -24.39 3.34 4.48
N THR A 24 -25.24 2.41 4.04
CA THR A 24 -25.15 1.81 2.70
C THR A 24 -25.63 2.79 1.63
N ASN A 25 -24.97 2.83 0.47
CA ASN A 25 -25.36 3.72 -0.62
C ASN A 25 -26.73 3.35 -1.24
N PHE A 26 -27.09 2.07 -1.22
CA PHE A 26 -28.33 1.54 -1.78
C PHE A 26 -28.96 0.50 -0.84
N PRO A 27 -30.28 0.24 -0.97
CA PRO A 27 -30.91 -0.89 -0.28
C PRO A 27 -30.24 -2.24 -0.61
N PRO A 28 -30.33 -3.25 0.27
CA PRO A 28 -29.65 -4.53 0.06
C PRO A 28 -30.05 -5.24 -1.25
N LEU A 29 -31.34 -5.23 -1.59
CA LEU A 29 -31.85 -5.88 -2.79
C LEU A 29 -31.34 -5.18 -4.05
N ASP A 30 -31.39 -3.84 -4.07
CA ASP A 30 -30.91 -3.04 -5.20
C ASP A 30 -29.41 -3.20 -5.40
N THR A 31 -28.65 -3.21 -4.30
CA THR A 31 -27.20 -3.48 -4.33
C THR A 31 -26.90 -4.84 -4.96
N LEU A 32 -27.61 -5.89 -4.55
CA LEU A 32 -27.46 -7.24 -5.11
C LEU A 32 -27.81 -7.26 -6.60
N VAL A 33 -28.89 -6.60 -7.00
CA VAL A 33 -29.31 -6.50 -8.41
C VAL A 33 -28.25 -5.77 -9.23
N TYR A 34 -27.74 -4.63 -8.78
CA TYR A 34 -26.70 -3.87 -9.46
C TYR A 34 -25.39 -4.65 -9.57
N PHE A 35 -24.98 -5.33 -8.50
CA PHE A 35 -23.82 -6.23 -8.50
C PHE A 35 -23.96 -7.32 -9.57
N VAL A 36 -25.09 -8.04 -9.57
CA VAL A 36 -25.35 -9.14 -10.53
C VAL A 36 -25.38 -8.61 -11.97
N ILE A 37 -26.06 -7.49 -12.23
CA ILE A 37 -26.11 -6.87 -13.56
C ILE A 37 -24.70 -6.52 -14.03
N THR A 38 -23.88 -5.93 -13.16
CA THR A 38 -22.53 -5.48 -13.50
C THR A 38 -21.62 -6.66 -13.84
N VAL A 39 -21.68 -7.73 -13.05
CA VAL A 39 -20.96 -8.99 -13.31
C VAL A 39 -21.41 -9.62 -14.64
N LEU A 40 -22.72 -9.67 -14.92
CA LEU A 40 -23.25 -10.23 -16.17
C LEU A 40 -22.83 -9.40 -17.39
N LEU A 41 -22.92 -8.07 -17.31
CA LEU A 41 -22.48 -7.18 -18.37
C LEU A 41 -20.98 -7.36 -18.65
N PHE A 42 -20.16 -7.42 -17.61
CA PHE A 42 -18.73 -7.69 -17.74
C PHE A 42 -18.45 -9.02 -18.43
N PHE A 43 -19.13 -10.09 -18.01
CA PHE A 43 -19.01 -11.41 -18.64
C PHE A 43 -19.36 -11.36 -20.13
N ILE A 44 -20.46 -10.71 -20.51
CA ILE A 44 -20.92 -10.59 -21.90
C ILE A 44 -19.92 -9.79 -22.74
N VAL A 45 -19.45 -8.64 -22.25
CA VAL A 45 -18.47 -7.78 -22.94
C VAL A 45 -17.14 -8.51 -23.14
N SER A 46 -16.63 -9.12 -22.08
CA SER A 46 -15.40 -9.92 -22.09
C SER A 46 -15.52 -11.09 -23.09
N ARG A 47 -16.61 -11.85 -23.04
CA ARG A 47 -16.87 -12.97 -23.96
C ARG A 47 -16.98 -12.54 -25.41
N ARG A 48 -17.66 -11.43 -25.71
CA ARG A 48 -17.77 -10.89 -27.07
C ARG A 48 -16.40 -10.50 -27.63
N GLN A 49 -15.56 -9.84 -26.83
CA GLN A 49 -14.22 -9.43 -27.26
C GLN A 49 -13.34 -10.63 -27.59
N PHE A 50 -13.27 -11.64 -26.72
CA PHE A 50 -12.42 -12.81 -26.98
C PHE A 50 -12.97 -13.74 -28.06
N THR A 51 -14.29 -13.90 -28.18
CA THR A 51 -14.90 -14.65 -29.29
C THR A 51 -14.57 -13.99 -30.64
N ARG A 52 -14.61 -12.65 -30.71
CA ARG A 52 -14.21 -11.92 -31.92
C ARG A 52 -12.75 -12.19 -32.31
N ILE A 53 -11.83 -12.15 -31.33
CA ILE A 53 -10.41 -12.44 -31.57
C ILE A 53 -10.22 -13.90 -32.02
N ALA A 54 -10.91 -14.86 -31.37
CA ALA A 54 -10.87 -16.27 -31.73
C ALA A 54 -11.40 -16.55 -33.14
N GLY A 55 -12.38 -15.78 -33.62
CA GLY A 55 -12.91 -15.86 -34.99
C GLY A 55 -11.94 -15.32 -36.05
N LEU A 56 -11.08 -14.37 -35.69
CA LEU A 56 -10.06 -13.80 -36.59
C LEU A 56 -8.81 -14.68 -36.72
N ALA A 57 -8.66 -15.70 -35.87
CA ALA A 57 -7.45 -16.51 -35.78
C ALA A 57 -7.10 -17.24 -37.09
N ALA A 58 -8.08 -17.57 -37.93
CA ALA A 58 -7.87 -18.27 -39.19
C ALA A 58 -7.31 -17.36 -40.31
N ASN A 59 -7.55 -16.05 -40.25
CA ASN A 59 -7.39 -15.14 -41.39
C ASN A 59 -6.37 -14.01 -41.14
N ARG A 60 -5.66 -14.02 -40.02
CA ARG A 60 -4.71 -12.96 -39.64
C ARG A 60 -3.35 -13.51 -39.27
N ARG A 61 -2.33 -12.68 -39.43
CA ARG A 61 -0.96 -12.97 -39.00
C ARG A 61 -0.90 -13.17 -37.48
N HIS A 62 -0.09 -14.13 -37.03
CA HIS A 62 0.08 -14.47 -35.62
C HIS A 62 0.48 -13.25 -34.76
N ASP A 63 1.46 -12.44 -35.22
CA ASP A 63 1.92 -11.25 -34.48
C ASP A 63 0.80 -10.22 -34.21
N GLU A 64 -0.10 -10.04 -35.18
CA GLU A 64 -1.24 -9.15 -35.03
C GLU A 64 -2.24 -9.68 -34.01
N LEU A 65 -2.50 -10.99 -34.06
CA LEU A 65 -3.40 -11.69 -33.15
C LEU A 65 -2.86 -11.70 -31.72
N ASP A 66 -1.56 -11.98 -31.52
CA ASP A 66 -0.89 -11.90 -30.22
C ASP A 66 -1.04 -10.50 -29.60
N ARG A 67 -0.79 -9.45 -30.39
CA ARG A 67 -0.91 -8.07 -29.94
C ARG A 67 -2.35 -7.73 -29.53
N GLN A 68 -3.33 -8.11 -30.35
CA GLN A 68 -4.75 -7.88 -30.04
C GLN A 68 -5.20 -8.68 -28.82
N PHE A 69 -4.80 -9.94 -28.71
CA PHE A 69 -5.09 -10.82 -27.58
C PHE A 69 -4.48 -10.27 -26.29
N SER A 70 -3.18 -9.97 -26.28
CA SER A 70 -2.47 -9.41 -25.13
C SER A 70 -3.08 -8.08 -24.67
N SER A 71 -3.43 -7.20 -25.61
CA SER A 71 -4.10 -5.93 -25.32
C SER A 71 -5.51 -6.15 -24.77
N ALA A 72 -6.27 -7.11 -25.30
CA ALA A 72 -7.59 -7.46 -24.79
C ALA A 72 -7.53 -8.01 -23.36
N VAL A 73 -6.63 -8.96 -23.08
CA VAL A 73 -6.39 -9.47 -21.71
C VAL A 73 -6.05 -8.32 -20.77
N THR A 74 -5.10 -7.45 -21.15
CA THR A 74 -4.71 -6.29 -20.34
C THR A 74 -5.90 -5.37 -20.05
N ARG A 75 -6.68 -4.99 -21.06
CA ARG A 75 -7.84 -4.11 -20.89
C ARG A 75 -8.94 -4.74 -20.05
N GLN A 76 -9.22 -6.03 -20.23
CA GLN A 76 -10.23 -6.73 -19.45
C GLN A 76 -9.80 -6.94 -18.00
N SER A 77 -8.51 -7.15 -17.74
CA SER A 77 -7.97 -7.17 -16.37
C SER A 77 -8.01 -5.79 -15.70
N ILE A 78 -7.76 -4.69 -16.44
CA ILE A 78 -7.95 -3.33 -15.92
C ILE A 78 -9.43 -3.07 -15.63
N MET A 79 -10.34 -3.53 -16.51
CA MET A 79 -11.77 -3.45 -16.27
C MET A 79 -12.18 -4.24 -15.02
N ALA A 80 -11.62 -5.43 -14.79
CA ALA A 80 -11.84 -6.18 -13.55
C ALA A 80 -11.43 -5.40 -12.30
N VAL A 81 -10.31 -4.67 -12.34
CA VAL A 81 -9.90 -3.76 -11.24
C VAL A 81 -10.89 -2.61 -11.08
N ALA A 82 -11.35 -2.00 -12.18
CA ALA A 82 -12.34 -0.92 -12.13
C ALA A 82 -13.68 -1.39 -11.56
N LEU A 83 -14.15 -2.57 -11.95
CA LEU A 83 -15.36 -3.17 -11.41
C LEU A 83 -15.23 -3.50 -9.93
N PHE A 84 -14.08 -4.06 -9.52
CA PHE A 84 -13.79 -4.26 -8.12
C PHE A 84 -13.80 -2.94 -7.33
N ALA A 85 -13.26 -1.85 -7.89
CA ALA A 85 -13.36 -0.53 -7.27
C ALA A 85 -14.82 -0.02 -7.21
N VAL A 86 -15.65 -0.30 -8.22
CA VAL A 86 -17.09 0.01 -8.16
C VAL A 86 -17.78 -0.80 -7.07
N ASP A 87 -17.42 -2.07 -6.88
CA ASP A 87 -17.99 -2.91 -5.82
C ASP A 87 -17.64 -2.37 -4.42
N ILE A 88 -16.39 -1.92 -4.22
CA ILE A 88 -15.92 -1.38 -2.94
C ILE A 88 -16.46 0.04 -2.69
N TYR A 89 -16.26 0.99 -3.61
CA TYR A 89 -16.60 2.40 -3.38
C TYR A 89 -18.02 2.76 -3.81
N GLY A 90 -18.50 2.18 -4.92
CA GLY A 90 -19.79 2.51 -5.52
C GLY A 90 -20.94 1.78 -4.85
N LEU A 91 -20.88 0.45 -4.82
CA LEU A 91 -21.88 -0.40 -4.17
C LEU A 91 -21.72 -0.46 -2.65
N ASN A 92 -20.55 -0.08 -2.13
CA ASN A 92 -20.22 -0.14 -0.72
C ASN A 92 -20.50 -1.52 -0.11
N LEU A 93 -19.97 -2.56 -0.77
CA LEU A 93 -20.23 -3.94 -0.36
C LEU A 93 -19.66 -4.26 1.04
N SER A 94 -18.58 -3.60 1.48
CA SER A 94 -17.99 -3.86 2.80
C SER A 94 -18.89 -3.39 3.95
N SER A 95 -19.69 -2.34 3.78
CA SER A 95 -20.63 -1.91 4.83
C SER A 95 -21.69 -2.96 5.19
N PHE A 96 -21.94 -3.96 4.33
CA PHE A 96 -22.84 -5.08 4.66
C PHE A 96 -22.21 -6.08 5.64
N PHE A 97 -20.90 -6.00 5.87
CA PHE A 97 -20.15 -6.83 6.81
C PHE A 97 -19.92 -6.13 8.16
N THR A 98 -20.28 -4.85 8.29
CA THR A 98 -20.22 -4.09 9.55
C THR A 98 -21.13 -4.73 10.61
N GLY A 99 -20.66 -4.84 11.85
CA GLY A 99 -21.42 -5.43 12.98
C GLY A 99 -21.25 -6.93 13.16
N PHE A 100 -20.56 -7.62 12.24
CA PHE A 100 -20.22 -9.03 12.40
C PHE A 100 -18.92 -9.17 13.22
N ARG A 101 -19.05 -9.73 14.43
CA ARG A 101 -17.93 -9.92 15.38
C ARG A 101 -16.70 -10.60 14.78
N LEU A 102 -16.87 -11.51 13.83
CA LEU A 102 -15.74 -12.20 13.19
C LEU A 102 -14.88 -11.23 12.37
N PHE A 103 -15.50 -10.34 11.59
CA PHE A 103 -14.80 -9.40 10.72
C PHE A 103 -14.23 -8.22 11.51
N GLU A 104 -14.89 -7.82 12.60
CA GLU A 104 -14.33 -6.85 13.56
C GLU A 104 -13.11 -7.41 14.30
N ALA A 105 -13.11 -8.70 14.65
CA ALA A 105 -12.00 -9.34 15.34
C ALA A 105 -10.84 -9.69 14.40
N ILE A 106 -11.13 -10.07 13.15
CA ILE A 106 -10.14 -10.49 12.15
C ILE A 106 -10.47 -9.86 10.79
N PRO A 107 -10.17 -8.56 10.59
CA PRO A 107 -10.44 -7.85 9.35
C PRO A 107 -9.82 -8.51 8.11
N THR A 108 -8.70 -9.23 8.26
CA THR A 108 -8.06 -9.96 7.17
C THR A 108 -8.99 -11.00 6.54
N VAL A 109 -9.92 -11.60 7.30
CA VAL A 109 -10.89 -12.57 6.76
C VAL A 109 -11.88 -11.89 5.82
N GLU A 110 -12.36 -10.70 6.18
CA GLU A 110 -13.23 -9.90 5.32
C GLU A 110 -12.49 -9.53 4.03
N ALA A 111 -11.26 -9.04 4.18
CA ALA A 111 -10.40 -8.68 3.05
C ALA A 111 -10.16 -9.86 2.11
N LEU A 112 -10.00 -11.09 2.63
CA LEU A 112 -9.88 -12.29 1.81
C LEU A 112 -11.13 -12.59 0.97
N ILE A 113 -12.34 -12.28 1.46
CA ILE A 113 -13.57 -12.43 0.68
C ILE A 113 -13.54 -11.50 -0.53
N PHE A 114 -13.16 -10.24 -0.33
CA PHE A 114 -13.04 -9.26 -1.41
C PHE A 114 -11.91 -9.59 -2.39
N MET A 115 -10.76 -10.07 -1.89
CA MET A 115 -9.70 -10.54 -2.76
C MET A 115 -10.13 -11.79 -3.55
N ALA A 116 -10.96 -12.67 -3.00
CA ALA A 116 -11.54 -13.79 -3.71
C ALA A 116 -12.53 -13.34 -4.80
N LEU A 117 -13.33 -12.30 -4.53
CA LEU A 117 -14.18 -11.66 -5.54
C LEU A 117 -13.35 -11.11 -6.70
N PHE A 118 -12.25 -10.41 -6.41
CA PHE A 118 -11.33 -9.90 -7.43
C PHE A 118 -10.69 -11.04 -8.27
N VAL A 119 -10.26 -12.12 -7.62
CA VAL A 119 -9.80 -13.34 -8.30
C VAL A 119 -10.90 -13.91 -9.21
N GLY A 120 -12.16 -13.86 -8.77
CA GLY A 120 -13.34 -14.24 -9.56
C GLY A 120 -13.46 -13.45 -10.86
N TYR A 121 -13.30 -12.13 -10.81
CA TYR A 121 -13.30 -11.30 -12.02
C TYR A 121 -12.16 -11.66 -12.98
N LEU A 122 -10.95 -11.87 -12.49
CA LEU A 122 -9.84 -12.31 -13.34
C LEU A 122 -10.08 -13.71 -13.91
N ALA A 123 -10.69 -14.61 -13.12
CA ALA A 123 -11.08 -15.94 -13.59
C ALA A 123 -12.09 -15.86 -14.74
N VAL A 124 -13.05 -14.93 -14.72
CA VAL A 124 -13.96 -14.66 -15.85
C VAL A 124 -13.18 -14.23 -17.09
N VAL A 125 -12.19 -13.32 -16.94
CA VAL A 125 -11.33 -12.90 -18.06
C VAL A 125 -10.59 -14.10 -18.65
N TRP A 126 -9.93 -14.91 -17.83
CA TRP A 126 -9.18 -16.07 -18.31
C TRP A 126 -10.07 -17.16 -18.90
N PHE A 127 -11.25 -17.38 -18.32
CA PHE A 127 -12.25 -18.31 -18.83
C PHE A 127 -12.68 -17.94 -20.25
N ASN A 128 -12.99 -16.66 -20.48
CA ASN A 128 -13.38 -16.14 -21.79
C ASN A 128 -12.20 -16.07 -22.78
N ALA A 129 -11.00 -15.78 -22.29
CA ALA A 129 -9.79 -15.69 -23.11
C ALA A 129 -9.31 -17.05 -23.64
N HIS A 130 -9.68 -18.15 -22.99
CA HIS A 130 -9.14 -19.48 -23.27
C HIS A 130 -9.32 -19.93 -24.73
N GLU A 131 -10.49 -19.71 -25.33
CA GLU A 131 -10.73 -20.16 -26.72
C GLU A 131 -9.84 -19.41 -27.72
N ALA A 132 -9.66 -18.09 -27.53
CA ALA A 132 -8.73 -17.30 -28.33
C ALA A 132 -7.29 -17.76 -28.11
N TYR A 133 -6.89 -17.99 -26.85
CA TYR A 133 -5.57 -18.51 -26.51
C TYR A 133 -5.28 -19.84 -27.21
N ARG A 134 -6.20 -20.80 -27.12
CA ARG A 134 -6.08 -22.13 -27.74
C ARG A 134 -5.88 -22.03 -29.26
N ARG A 135 -6.64 -21.17 -29.95
CA ARG A 135 -6.55 -21.02 -31.41
C ARG A 135 -5.30 -20.28 -31.87
N ILE A 136 -4.85 -19.27 -31.12
CA ILE A 136 -3.68 -18.47 -31.48
C ILE A 136 -2.40 -19.30 -31.27
N TYR A 137 -2.23 -19.87 -30.07
CA TYR A 137 -0.98 -20.55 -29.68
C TYR A 137 -1.02 -22.07 -29.88
N GLN A 138 -2.07 -22.60 -30.55
CA GLN A 138 -2.27 -24.02 -30.81
C GLN A 138 -2.06 -24.91 -29.56
N ALA A 139 -2.61 -24.47 -28.42
CA ALA A 139 -2.31 -25.06 -27.12
C ALA A 139 -3.41 -26.05 -26.67
N ASP A 140 -3.06 -27.30 -26.39
CA ASP A 140 -3.98 -28.34 -25.89
C ASP A 140 -4.24 -28.29 -24.37
N LEU A 141 -4.30 -27.09 -23.79
CA LEU A 141 -4.73 -26.94 -22.39
C LEU A 141 -6.25 -26.97 -22.32
N SER A 142 -6.81 -27.63 -21.30
CA SER A 142 -8.23 -27.48 -21.00
C SER A 142 -8.51 -26.10 -20.41
N ARG A 143 -9.76 -25.61 -20.54
CA ARG A 143 -10.16 -24.31 -19.98
C ARG A 143 -9.89 -24.21 -18.48
N ASN A 144 -10.25 -25.26 -17.73
CA ASN A 144 -10.05 -25.31 -16.29
C ASN A 144 -8.56 -25.29 -15.92
N ALA A 145 -7.72 -26.03 -16.65
CA ALA A 145 -6.28 -26.02 -16.43
C ALA A 145 -5.66 -24.64 -16.74
N TYR A 146 -6.13 -23.96 -17.78
CA TYR A 146 -5.69 -22.60 -18.13
C TYR A 146 -6.05 -21.58 -17.05
N VAL A 147 -7.30 -21.58 -16.57
CA VAL A 147 -7.74 -20.68 -15.49
C VAL A 147 -7.00 -20.99 -14.19
N ALA A 148 -6.92 -22.26 -13.79
CA ALA A 148 -6.23 -22.68 -12.58
C ALA A 148 -4.73 -22.32 -12.62
N SER A 149 -4.07 -22.44 -13.78
CA SER A 149 -2.67 -22.05 -13.94
C SER A 149 -2.47 -20.54 -13.74
N ASN A 150 -3.37 -19.72 -14.28
CA ASN A 150 -3.31 -18.26 -14.08
C ASN A 150 -3.56 -17.87 -12.62
N ILE A 151 -4.54 -18.50 -11.96
CA ILE A 151 -4.81 -18.28 -10.53
C ILE A 151 -3.60 -18.70 -9.69
N ALA A 152 -3.11 -19.93 -9.87
CA ALA A 152 -1.99 -20.48 -9.10
C ALA A 152 -0.70 -19.66 -9.29
N PHE A 153 -0.48 -19.11 -10.49
CA PHE A 153 0.64 -18.21 -10.75
C PHE A 153 0.47 -16.86 -10.03
N SER A 154 -0.74 -16.31 -9.97
CA SER A 154 -0.96 -14.93 -9.55
C SER A 154 -1.23 -14.77 -8.05
N VAL A 155 -2.00 -15.67 -7.43
CA VAL A 155 -2.40 -15.59 -6.01
C VAL A 155 -1.24 -15.50 -5.01
N PRO A 156 -0.05 -16.11 -5.23
CA PRO A 156 1.09 -15.97 -4.32
C PRO A 156 1.50 -14.54 -4.00
N VAL A 157 1.19 -13.58 -4.87
CA VAL A 157 1.42 -12.15 -4.61
C VAL A 157 0.69 -11.64 -3.36
N LEU A 158 -0.40 -12.29 -2.96
CA LEU A 158 -1.19 -11.96 -1.78
C LEU A 158 -0.66 -12.59 -0.50
N LEU A 159 0.22 -13.59 -0.59
CA LEU A 159 0.73 -14.29 0.60
C LEU A 159 1.47 -13.36 1.57
N PRO A 160 2.35 -12.43 1.13
CA PRO A 160 2.97 -11.49 2.05
C PRO A 160 1.95 -10.61 2.77
N TRP A 161 0.97 -10.07 2.06
CA TRP A 161 -0.09 -9.27 2.67
C TRP A 161 -0.93 -10.10 3.65
N LEU A 162 -1.35 -11.31 3.27
CA LEU A 162 -2.14 -12.21 4.11
C LEU A 162 -1.39 -12.57 5.41
N LEU A 163 -0.11 -12.89 5.32
CA LEU A 163 0.69 -13.21 6.50
C LEU A 163 0.92 -11.97 7.37
N LEU A 164 1.19 -10.80 6.76
CA LEU A 164 1.38 -9.54 7.49
C LEU A 164 0.12 -9.14 8.25
N SER A 165 -1.02 -9.06 7.56
CA SER A 165 -2.29 -8.64 8.15
C SER A 165 -2.84 -9.71 9.10
N GLY A 166 -2.75 -10.99 8.73
CA GLY A 166 -3.23 -12.08 9.59
C GLY A 166 -2.45 -12.23 10.90
N ILE A 167 -1.13 -12.03 10.89
CA ILE A 167 -0.33 -12.00 12.13
C ILE A 167 -0.66 -10.76 12.97
N ALA A 168 -0.89 -9.60 12.33
CA ALA A 168 -1.30 -8.39 13.02
C ALA A 168 -2.66 -8.56 13.71
N ASP A 169 -3.66 -9.09 13.01
CA ASP A 169 -4.98 -9.38 13.57
C ASP A 169 -4.88 -10.35 14.75
N LEU A 170 -4.06 -11.40 14.64
CA LEU A 170 -3.84 -12.34 15.74
C LEU A 170 -3.23 -11.66 16.96
N ILE A 171 -2.25 -10.77 16.77
CA ILE A 171 -1.64 -10.00 17.87
C ILE A 171 -2.68 -9.10 18.55
N LEU A 172 -3.55 -8.45 17.77
CA LEU A 172 -4.58 -7.55 18.28
C LEU A 172 -5.73 -8.29 18.98
N ALA A 173 -6.06 -9.51 18.53
CA ALA A 173 -7.12 -10.33 19.09
C ALA A 173 -6.71 -11.07 20.37
N LEU A 174 -5.42 -11.38 20.54
CA LEU A 174 -4.92 -12.06 21.74
C LEU A 174 -4.82 -11.11 22.95
N PRO A 175 -5.00 -11.60 24.19
CA PRO A 175 -5.08 -10.76 25.39
C PRO A 175 -3.72 -10.23 25.89
N PHE A 176 -2.72 -10.12 25.02
CA PHE A 176 -1.36 -9.69 25.40
C PHE A 176 -1.16 -8.19 25.17
N ASN A 177 -1.04 -7.43 26.27
CA ASN A 177 -0.94 -5.96 26.21
C ASN A 177 0.34 -5.42 25.57
N LEU A 178 1.49 -6.10 25.77
CA LEU A 178 2.78 -5.60 25.28
C LEU A 178 2.92 -5.72 23.75
N PRO A 179 2.68 -6.90 23.11
CA PRO A 179 2.67 -7.01 21.66
C PRO A 179 1.67 -6.06 20.99
N ARG A 180 0.47 -5.92 21.57
CA ARG A 180 -0.56 -4.99 21.11
C ARG A 180 -0.06 -3.54 21.12
N ARG A 181 0.47 -3.08 22.26
CA ARG A 181 0.99 -1.71 22.41
C ARG A 181 2.10 -1.40 21.43
N VAL A 182 3.02 -2.35 21.23
CA VAL A 182 4.11 -2.21 20.24
C VAL A 182 3.50 -2.08 18.84
N LEU A 183 2.61 -2.99 18.44
CA LEU A 183 2.03 -2.97 17.10
C LEU A 183 1.19 -1.71 16.82
N THR A 184 0.51 -1.15 17.82
CA THR A 184 -0.29 0.07 17.68
C THR A 184 0.54 1.37 17.70
N SER A 185 1.82 1.30 18.06
CA SER A 185 2.72 2.46 18.00
C SER A 185 3.26 2.64 16.58
N PRO A 186 3.38 3.88 16.06
CA PRO A 186 3.93 4.12 14.73
C PRO A 186 5.31 3.48 14.50
N GLU A 187 6.18 3.54 15.51
CA GLU A 187 7.52 2.96 15.46
C GLU A 187 7.47 1.43 15.42
N GLY A 188 6.59 0.83 16.24
CA GLY A 188 6.44 -0.62 16.31
C GLY A 188 5.75 -1.22 15.09
N GLU A 189 4.77 -0.54 14.50
CA GLU A 189 4.17 -0.91 13.21
C GLU A 189 5.23 -0.88 12.10
N THR A 190 6.01 0.19 12.03
CA THR A 190 7.11 0.33 11.07
C THR A 190 8.15 -0.78 11.24
N ALA A 191 8.58 -1.05 12.48
CA ALA A 191 9.53 -2.11 12.78
C ALA A 191 8.97 -3.50 12.42
N TYR A 192 7.70 -3.76 12.75
CA TYR A 192 6.99 -4.99 12.40
C TYR A 192 7.00 -5.21 10.88
N PHE A 193 6.64 -4.19 10.10
CA PHE A 193 6.64 -4.25 8.65
C PHE A 193 8.03 -4.57 8.08
N PHE A 194 9.09 -3.91 8.54
CA PHE A 194 10.45 -4.16 8.04
C PHE A 194 10.99 -5.54 8.41
N ILE A 195 10.74 -5.99 9.65
CA ILE A 195 11.10 -7.34 10.10
C ILE A 195 10.36 -8.37 9.24
N PHE A 196 9.07 -8.16 9.00
CA PHE A 196 8.25 -9.01 8.17
C PHE A 196 8.74 -9.04 6.71
N LEU A 197 9.01 -7.88 6.11
CA LEU A 197 9.52 -7.75 4.75
C LEU A 197 10.83 -8.53 4.58
N PHE A 198 11.74 -8.40 5.54
CA PHE A 198 12.99 -9.16 5.54
C PHE A 198 12.75 -10.67 5.69
N ALA A 199 11.87 -11.08 6.61
CA ALA A 199 11.51 -12.47 6.83
C ALA A 199 10.90 -13.10 5.55
N VAL A 200 9.96 -12.42 4.90
CA VAL A 200 9.38 -12.88 3.63
C VAL A 200 10.41 -12.91 2.51
N ALA A 201 11.32 -11.95 2.43
CA ALA A 201 12.34 -11.97 1.38
C ALA A 201 13.33 -13.15 1.52
N VAL A 202 13.55 -13.63 2.75
CA VAL A 202 14.41 -14.78 3.04
C VAL A 202 13.65 -16.11 2.96
N LEU A 203 12.46 -16.20 3.56
CA LEU A 203 11.69 -17.43 3.74
C LEU A 203 10.60 -17.62 2.68
N GLY A 204 10.15 -16.56 2.00
CA GLY A 204 9.14 -16.59 0.95
C GLY A 204 9.40 -17.65 -0.14
N PRO A 205 10.64 -17.87 -0.61
CA PRO A 205 10.96 -18.96 -1.54
C PRO A 205 10.48 -20.35 -1.07
N LEU A 206 10.53 -20.64 0.23
CA LEU A 206 10.08 -21.93 0.78
C LEU A 206 8.58 -22.16 0.61
N ILE A 207 7.80 -21.08 0.69
CA ILE A 207 6.34 -21.10 0.59
C ILE A 207 5.94 -21.07 -0.89
N ILE A 208 6.55 -20.17 -1.68
CA ILE A 208 6.24 -19.97 -3.10
C ILE A 208 6.47 -21.26 -3.91
N GLN A 209 7.57 -22.00 -3.68
CA GLN A 209 7.83 -23.25 -4.40
C GLN A 209 6.71 -24.29 -4.18
N LYS A 210 6.16 -24.35 -2.95
CA LYS A 210 5.09 -25.29 -2.60
C LYS A 210 3.78 -24.86 -3.25
N PHE A 211 3.49 -23.57 -3.23
CA PHE A 211 2.29 -23.01 -3.85
C PHE A 211 2.28 -23.23 -5.37
N TRP A 212 3.42 -23.03 -6.04
CA TRP A 212 3.60 -23.34 -7.45
C TRP A 212 3.75 -24.82 -7.77
N ARG A 213 3.69 -25.70 -6.76
CA ARG A 213 3.82 -27.15 -6.91
C ARG A 213 5.11 -27.55 -7.65
N CYS A 214 6.18 -26.79 -7.42
CA CYS A 214 7.49 -27.10 -7.96
C CYS A 214 7.97 -28.47 -7.45
N ARG A 215 8.61 -29.25 -8.32
CA ARG A 215 9.14 -30.58 -8.00
C ARG A 215 10.64 -30.61 -8.26
N PRO A 216 11.45 -31.34 -7.49
CA PRO A 216 12.87 -31.47 -7.77
C PRO A 216 13.13 -31.96 -9.20
N LEU A 217 14.12 -31.36 -9.87
CA LEU A 217 14.62 -31.84 -11.16
C LEU A 217 15.26 -33.21 -10.95
N GLU A 218 14.90 -34.19 -11.76
CA GLU A 218 15.40 -35.56 -11.62
C GLU A 218 16.91 -35.68 -11.88
N ALA A 219 17.53 -36.71 -11.31
CA ALA A 219 18.94 -36.99 -11.54
C ALA A 219 19.16 -37.38 -13.01
N GLY A 220 19.80 -36.51 -13.78
CA GLY A 220 19.95 -36.69 -15.22
C GLY A 220 21.00 -35.78 -15.82
N TYR A 221 21.06 -35.76 -17.16
CA TYR A 221 22.00 -34.94 -17.92
C TYR A 221 21.86 -33.45 -17.57
N PHE A 222 20.66 -32.90 -17.71
CA PHE A 222 20.41 -31.47 -17.47
C PHE A 222 20.69 -31.06 -16.02
N ARG A 223 20.29 -31.89 -15.03
CA ARG A 223 20.61 -31.60 -13.63
C ARG A 223 22.12 -31.48 -13.42
N ARG A 224 22.90 -32.49 -13.78
CA ARG A 224 24.36 -32.48 -13.62
C ARG A 224 25.02 -31.30 -14.33
N ARG A 225 24.50 -30.93 -15.51
CA ARG A 225 25.00 -29.79 -16.29
C ARG A 225 24.75 -28.46 -15.56
N ILE A 226 23.53 -28.22 -15.10
CA ILE A 226 23.17 -27.03 -14.31
C ILE A 226 23.99 -26.97 -13.01
N GLU A 227 24.15 -28.10 -12.30
CA GLU A 227 24.97 -28.18 -11.08
C GLU A 227 26.45 -27.88 -11.35
N ALA A 228 27.00 -28.34 -12.48
CA ALA A 228 28.37 -28.03 -12.90
C ALA A 228 28.54 -26.54 -13.21
N LEU A 229 27.59 -25.93 -13.91
CA LEU A 229 27.62 -24.50 -14.21
C LEU A 229 27.51 -23.64 -12.95
N CYS A 230 26.61 -24.01 -12.03
CA CYS A 230 26.48 -23.33 -10.74
C CYS A 230 27.76 -23.41 -9.91
N ARG A 231 28.45 -24.56 -9.93
CA ARG A 231 29.77 -24.72 -9.29
C ARG A 231 30.83 -23.82 -9.95
N ARG A 232 30.90 -23.80 -11.28
CA ARG A 232 31.81 -22.89 -12.02
C ARG A 232 31.58 -21.43 -11.69
N ALA A 233 30.32 -21.03 -11.48
CA ALA A 233 29.96 -19.67 -11.15
C ALA A 233 29.99 -19.36 -9.64
N ASP A 234 30.41 -20.29 -8.77
CA ASP A 234 30.34 -20.16 -7.31
C ASP A 234 28.94 -19.73 -6.81
N LEU A 235 27.90 -20.38 -7.33
CA LEU A 235 26.52 -20.13 -6.92
C LEU A 235 26.09 -21.18 -5.88
N LYS A 236 25.78 -20.72 -4.67
CA LYS A 236 25.10 -21.54 -3.65
C LYS A 236 23.59 -21.54 -3.89
N TYR A 237 22.97 -22.72 -3.90
CA TYR A 237 21.52 -22.90 -4.03
C TYR A 237 21.08 -24.10 -3.18
N ALA A 238 19.79 -24.17 -2.91
CA ALA A 238 19.14 -25.22 -2.14
C ALA A 238 18.78 -26.41 -3.02
N ASP A 239 18.09 -26.16 -4.14
CA ASP A 239 17.74 -27.19 -5.12
C ASP A 239 17.46 -26.59 -6.52
N ILE A 240 17.41 -27.45 -7.52
CA ILE A 240 16.96 -27.16 -8.89
C ILE A 240 15.59 -27.81 -9.07
N LEU A 241 14.59 -27.04 -9.46
CA LEU A 241 13.19 -27.45 -9.50
C LEU A 241 12.57 -27.30 -10.89
N TYR A 242 11.72 -28.26 -11.24
CA TYR A 242 10.74 -28.13 -12.30
C TYR A 242 9.64 -27.13 -11.93
N TRP A 243 9.35 -26.22 -12.85
CA TRP A 243 8.30 -25.22 -12.70
C TRP A 243 7.10 -25.52 -13.63
N PRO A 244 5.96 -26.00 -13.11
CA PRO A 244 4.85 -26.48 -13.94
C PRO A 244 3.91 -25.38 -14.46
N ILE A 245 4.40 -24.16 -14.74
CA ILE A 245 3.52 -23.07 -15.24
C ILE A 245 2.95 -23.45 -16.61
N PHE A 246 1.64 -23.28 -16.78
CA PHE A 246 0.92 -23.61 -18.03
C PHE A 246 1.21 -25.05 -18.48
N GLY A 247 1.30 -25.97 -17.51
CA GLY A 247 1.63 -27.37 -17.77
C GLY A 247 3.07 -27.59 -18.24
N GLY A 248 4.00 -26.67 -17.94
CA GLY A 248 5.41 -26.74 -18.33
C GLY A 248 5.70 -26.30 -19.76
N ARG A 249 4.69 -25.82 -20.52
CA ARG A 249 4.80 -25.47 -21.94
C ARG A 249 5.49 -24.13 -22.22
N MET A 250 5.66 -23.31 -21.20
CA MET A 250 6.32 -22.02 -21.33
C MET A 250 7.83 -22.18 -21.32
N ILE A 251 8.53 -21.60 -22.29
CA ILE A 251 10.01 -21.55 -22.28
C ILE A 251 10.42 -20.46 -21.29
N THR A 252 10.79 -20.85 -20.07
CA THR A 252 11.25 -19.90 -19.05
C THR A 252 12.13 -20.58 -18.01
N ALA A 253 13.06 -19.82 -17.46
CA ALA A 253 13.81 -20.15 -16.26
C ALA A 253 13.61 -19.02 -15.25
N GLY A 254 14.01 -19.26 -14.01
CA GLY A 254 14.00 -18.21 -13.00
C GLY A 254 14.86 -18.59 -11.81
N VAL A 255 15.30 -17.58 -11.07
CA VAL A 255 15.91 -17.77 -9.75
C VAL A 255 15.13 -17.04 -8.68
N MET A 256 14.91 -17.71 -7.55
CA MET A 256 14.25 -17.15 -6.39
C MET A 256 15.06 -17.36 -5.13
N GLY A 257 15.12 -16.34 -4.27
CA GLY A 257 15.74 -16.40 -2.94
C GLY A 257 17.04 -15.63 -2.80
N LEU A 258 17.11 -14.82 -1.74
CA LEU A 258 18.26 -13.99 -1.39
C LEU A 258 19.41 -14.80 -0.78
N VAL A 259 19.08 -15.80 0.04
CA VAL A 259 20.05 -16.60 0.81
C VAL A 259 20.23 -17.96 0.15
N GLY A 260 21.48 -18.43 0.01
CA GLY A 260 21.78 -19.69 -0.69
C GLY A 260 21.03 -20.91 -0.17
N ARG A 261 20.77 -20.97 1.15
CA ARG A 261 19.99 -22.05 1.81
C ARG A 261 18.51 -22.09 1.37
N PHE A 262 17.98 -20.97 0.89
CA PHE A 262 16.59 -20.82 0.45
C PHE A 262 16.51 -20.35 -1.00
N ARG A 263 17.57 -20.59 -1.78
CA ARG A 263 17.64 -20.19 -3.18
C ARG A 263 17.31 -21.37 -4.08
N TYR A 264 16.35 -21.20 -4.97
CA TYR A 264 15.90 -22.24 -5.89
C TYR A 264 16.08 -21.78 -7.33
N ILE A 265 16.62 -22.68 -8.16
CA ILE A 265 16.72 -22.49 -9.60
C ILE A 265 15.52 -23.20 -10.22
N LEU A 266 14.72 -22.47 -10.98
CA LEU A 266 13.50 -22.94 -11.61
C LEU A 266 13.74 -23.13 -13.11
N VAL A 267 13.36 -24.29 -13.64
CA VAL A 267 13.40 -24.60 -15.07
C VAL A 267 12.09 -25.22 -15.51
N THR A 268 11.62 -24.90 -16.72
CA THR A 268 10.44 -25.55 -17.31
C THR A 268 10.82 -26.71 -18.21
N ASP A 269 9.88 -27.66 -18.37
CA ASP A 269 10.04 -28.80 -19.25
C ASP A 269 10.19 -28.38 -20.74
N ALA A 270 9.42 -27.38 -21.20
CA ALA A 270 9.57 -26.84 -22.54
C ALA A 270 10.96 -26.23 -22.79
N LEU A 271 11.54 -25.56 -21.80
CA LEU A 271 12.89 -25.01 -21.92
C LEU A 271 13.92 -26.11 -22.15
N LEU A 272 13.88 -27.18 -21.36
CA LEU A 272 14.83 -28.30 -21.48
C LEU A 272 14.64 -29.11 -22.77
N ARG A 273 13.45 -29.11 -23.36
CA ARG A 273 13.16 -29.83 -24.62
C ARG A 273 13.55 -29.07 -25.88
N ILE A 274 13.43 -27.74 -25.85
CA ILE A 274 13.58 -26.89 -27.05
C ILE A 274 15.00 -26.36 -27.19
N LEU A 275 15.67 -26.09 -26.07
CA LEU A 275 17.00 -25.50 -26.06
C LEU A 275 18.09 -26.58 -26.18
N THR A 276 19.16 -26.26 -26.92
CA THR A 276 20.38 -27.07 -26.93
C THR A 276 21.08 -26.97 -25.57
N PRO A 277 21.99 -27.90 -25.25
CA PRO A 277 22.71 -27.85 -23.97
C PRO A 277 23.48 -26.53 -23.74
N GLU A 278 24.04 -25.94 -24.78
CA GLU A 278 24.77 -24.65 -24.73
C GLU A 278 23.81 -23.47 -24.48
N GLU A 279 22.61 -23.53 -25.03
CA GLU A 279 21.55 -22.54 -24.82
C GLU A 279 21.00 -22.61 -23.39
N VAL A 280 20.80 -23.83 -22.86
CA VAL A 280 20.42 -24.02 -21.45
C VAL A 280 21.48 -23.40 -20.53
N ASP A 281 22.76 -23.64 -20.80
CA ASP A 281 23.86 -23.06 -20.04
C ASP A 281 23.84 -21.53 -20.06
N ALA A 282 23.58 -20.94 -21.24
CA ALA A 282 23.50 -19.49 -21.38
C ALA A 282 22.33 -18.88 -20.61
N VAL A 283 21.16 -19.53 -20.62
CA VAL A 283 19.99 -19.09 -19.82
C VAL A 283 20.29 -19.19 -18.33
N ILE A 284 20.86 -20.30 -17.87
CA ILE A 284 21.19 -20.45 -16.45
C ILE A 284 22.27 -19.45 -16.04
N ALA A 285 23.23 -19.12 -16.91
CA ALA A 285 24.19 -18.05 -16.63
C ALA A 285 23.51 -16.69 -16.52
N HIS A 286 22.52 -16.39 -17.35
CA HIS A 286 21.69 -15.19 -17.21
C HIS A 286 21.01 -15.14 -15.81
N GLU A 287 20.38 -16.24 -15.38
CA GLU A 287 19.78 -16.34 -14.04
C GLU A 287 20.81 -16.19 -12.90
N VAL A 288 21.99 -16.78 -13.05
CA VAL A 288 23.11 -16.61 -12.11
C VAL A 288 23.56 -15.15 -12.07
N GLY A 289 23.53 -14.46 -13.21
CA GLY A 289 23.81 -13.03 -13.34
C GLY A 289 22.92 -12.18 -12.44
N HIS A 290 21.62 -12.48 -12.37
CA HIS A 290 20.69 -11.82 -11.45
C HIS A 290 21.11 -11.95 -9.98
N VAL A 291 21.58 -13.13 -9.59
CA VAL A 291 22.04 -13.38 -8.22
C VAL A 291 23.35 -12.65 -7.93
N LYS A 292 24.34 -12.77 -8.83
CA LYS A 292 25.68 -12.20 -8.64
C LYS A 292 25.66 -10.68 -8.62
N LYS A 293 24.78 -10.06 -9.41
CA LYS A 293 24.53 -8.60 -9.41
C LYS A 293 23.55 -8.16 -8.32
N ARG A 294 23.03 -9.08 -7.49
CA ARG A 294 22.14 -8.82 -6.35
C ARG A 294 20.84 -8.08 -6.73
N HIS A 295 20.32 -8.33 -7.93
CA HIS A 295 19.12 -7.63 -8.42
C HIS A 295 17.92 -7.76 -7.49
N LEU A 296 17.72 -8.94 -6.88
CA LEU A 296 16.64 -9.17 -5.92
C LEU A 296 16.74 -8.31 -4.65
N LEU A 297 17.95 -7.98 -4.19
CA LEU A 297 18.16 -7.06 -3.06
C LEU A 297 17.81 -5.62 -3.45
N PHE A 298 18.16 -5.21 -4.67
CA PHE A 298 17.77 -3.91 -5.17
C PHE A 298 16.24 -3.80 -5.34
N TYR A 299 15.54 -4.89 -5.66
CA TYR A 299 14.07 -4.86 -5.67
C TYR A 299 13.49 -4.51 -4.30
N LEU A 300 14.02 -5.10 -3.21
CA LEU A 300 13.64 -4.69 -1.85
C LEU A 300 13.95 -3.22 -1.59
N PHE A 301 15.13 -2.77 -1.98
CA PHE A 301 15.52 -1.37 -1.84
C PHE A 301 14.55 -0.41 -2.54
N PHE A 302 14.06 -0.76 -3.74
CA PHE A 302 13.05 0.03 -4.44
C PHE A 302 11.67 -0.02 -3.79
N PHE A 303 11.28 -1.11 -3.13
CA PHE A 303 10.06 -1.13 -2.31
C PHE A 303 10.18 -0.18 -1.11
N ILE A 304 11.34 -0.15 -0.44
CA ILE A 304 11.60 0.80 0.66
C ILE A 304 11.56 2.24 0.15
N GLY A 305 12.17 2.53 -1.00
CA GLY A 305 12.10 3.89 -1.56
C GLY A 305 10.69 4.30 -2.00
N TYR A 306 9.85 3.37 -2.47
CA TYR A 306 8.43 3.68 -2.69
C TYR A 306 7.75 4.11 -1.40
N MET A 307 8.05 3.44 -0.27
CA MET A 307 7.47 3.80 1.02
C MET A 307 7.88 5.21 1.47
N ILE A 308 9.13 5.61 1.24
CA ILE A 308 9.59 6.98 1.51
C ILE A 308 8.80 8.00 0.67
N ILE A 309 8.61 7.72 -0.63
CA ILE A 309 7.83 8.60 -1.51
C ILE A 309 6.36 8.64 -1.08
N ALA A 310 5.76 7.49 -0.82
CA ALA A 310 4.37 7.39 -0.40
C ALA A 310 4.13 8.19 0.88
N TYR A 311 4.99 8.02 1.89
CA TYR A 311 4.95 8.78 3.12
C TYR A 311 5.13 10.30 2.87
N ALA A 312 6.16 10.70 2.14
CA ALA A 312 6.44 12.11 1.87
C ALA A 312 5.34 12.82 1.05
N THR A 313 4.61 12.08 0.21
CA THR A 313 3.55 12.61 -0.64
C THR A 313 2.15 12.48 -0.07
N PHE A 314 1.95 11.68 0.99
CA PHE A 314 0.63 11.42 1.57
C PHE A 314 -0.04 12.70 2.05
N ASP A 315 0.59 13.45 2.96
CA ASP A 315 0.07 14.72 3.47
C ASP A 315 -0.18 15.72 2.34
N LEU A 316 0.74 15.80 1.38
CA LEU A 316 0.60 16.68 0.22
C LEU A 316 -0.66 16.35 -0.60
N ILE A 317 -0.92 15.06 -0.84
CA ILE A 317 -2.12 14.60 -1.54
C ILE A 317 -3.37 14.97 -0.74
N VAL A 318 -3.37 14.75 0.58
CA VAL A 318 -4.49 15.09 1.47
C VAL A 318 -4.77 16.60 1.40
N TYR A 319 -3.74 17.44 1.51
CA TYR A 319 -3.88 18.89 1.38
C TYR A 319 -4.45 19.27 0.01
N LEU A 320 -3.91 18.73 -1.09
CA LEU A 320 -4.36 19.06 -2.44
C LEU A 320 -5.84 18.70 -2.67
N ILE A 321 -6.31 17.57 -2.13
CA ILE A 321 -7.72 17.16 -2.25
C ILE A 321 -8.63 18.11 -1.47
N ILE A 322 -8.26 18.43 -0.23
CA ILE A 322 -9.09 19.23 0.67
C ILE A 322 -9.07 20.72 0.31
N PHE A 323 -8.02 21.23 -0.33
CA PHE A 323 -8.03 22.60 -0.85
C PHE A 323 -8.68 22.73 -2.24
N SER A 324 -9.08 21.61 -2.86
CA SER A 324 -9.68 21.63 -4.18
C SER A 324 -11.17 21.99 -4.13
N GLU A 325 -11.49 23.26 -4.32
CA GLU A 325 -12.87 23.76 -4.46
C GLU A 325 -13.70 22.98 -5.51
N PRO A 326 -13.17 22.61 -6.69
CA PRO A 326 -13.90 21.83 -7.68
C PRO A 326 -14.37 20.46 -7.18
N VAL A 327 -13.58 19.80 -6.32
CA VAL A 327 -13.95 18.50 -5.73
C VAL A 327 -15.22 18.65 -4.91
N TYR A 328 -15.31 19.69 -4.07
CA TYR A 328 -16.50 19.91 -3.26
C TYR A 328 -17.73 20.28 -4.09
N ARG A 329 -17.57 21.07 -5.15
CA ARG A 329 -18.68 21.37 -6.06
C ARG A 329 -19.23 20.09 -6.71
N PHE A 330 -18.34 19.15 -7.07
CA PHE A 330 -18.75 17.86 -7.62
C PHE A 330 -19.53 17.00 -6.61
N VAL A 331 -19.12 16.97 -5.34
CA VAL A 331 -19.88 16.26 -4.28
C VAL A 331 -21.31 16.80 -4.17
N PHE A 332 -21.46 18.12 -4.11
CA PHE A 332 -22.76 18.77 -4.00
C PHE A 332 -23.68 18.45 -5.19
N LEU A 333 -23.13 18.37 -6.41
CA LEU A 333 -23.91 18.08 -7.61
C LEU A 333 -24.33 16.61 -7.75
N THR A 334 -23.56 15.68 -7.18
CA THR A 334 -23.77 14.23 -7.36
C THR A 334 -24.53 13.58 -6.21
N GLY A 335 -24.59 14.22 -5.04
CA GLY A 335 -25.24 13.67 -3.84
C GLY A 335 -24.50 12.49 -3.19
N ILE A 336 -23.29 12.16 -3.67
CA ILE A 336 -22.44 11.11 -3.07
C ILE A 336 -21.88 11.64 -1.74
N SER A 337 -21.70 10.76 -0.74
CA SER A 337 -21.13 11.18 0.54
C SER A 337 -19.71 11.74 0.37
N ARG A 338 -19.42 12.80 1.13
CA ARG A 338 -18.14 13.52 1.08
C ARG A 338 -16.96 12.62 1.45
N THR A 339 -17.18 11.72 2.42
CA THR A 339 -16.21 10.70 2.84
C THR A 339 -15.87 9.77 1.69
N THR A 340 -16.87 9.25 0.97
CA THR A 340 -16.65 8.35 -0.18
C THR A 340 -15.91 9.03 -1.32
N VAL A 341 -16.21 10.30 -1.62
CA VAL A 341 -15.47 11.03 -2.67
C VAL A 341 -14.03 11.32 -2.23
N THR A 342 -13.82 11.72 -0.98
CA THR A 342 -12.48 12.05 -0.46
C THR A 342 -11.59 10.80 -0.41
N THR A 343 -12.10 9.68 0.13
CA THR A 343 -11.37 8.40 0.15
C THR A 343 -11.13 7.86 -1.25
N GLY A 344 -12.11 7.99 -2.15
CA GLY A 344 -11.95 7.60 -3.56
C GLY A 344 -10.84 8.39 -4.27
N LEU A 345 -10.79 9.72 -4.09
CA LEU A 345 -9.74 10.57 -4.66
C LEU A 345 -8.37 10.28 -4.06
N LEU A 346 -8.28 10.08 -2.75
CA LEU A 346 -7.05 9.70 -2.07
C LEU A 346 -6.52 8.36 -2.63
N SER A 347 -7.41 7.37 -2.74
CA SER A 347 -7.08 6.05 -3.30
C SER A 347 -6.60 6.16 -4.75
N MET A 348 -7.28 6.96 -5.57
CA MET A 348 -6.86 7.21 -6.95
C MET A 348 -5.48 7.87 -7.02
N ALA A 349 -5.21 8.84 -6.14
CA ALA A 349 -3.90 9.51 -6.08
C ALA A 349 -2.78 8.55 -5.63
N ILE A 350 -3.04 7.69 -4.64
CA ILE A 350 -2.09 6.66 -4.18
C ILE A 350 -1.83 5.64 -5.30
N ILE A 351 -2.88 5.14 -5.96
CA ILE A 351 -2.75 4.21 -7.10
C ILE A 351 -2.00 4.86 -8.25
N PHE A 352 -2.28 6.12 -8.56
CA PHE A 352 -1.55 6.87 -9.58
C PHE A 352 -0.06 6.98 -9.25
N ASN A 353 0.28 7.37 -8.02
CA ASN A 353 1.66 7.44 -7.55
C ASN A 353 2.36 6.07 -7.63
N PHE A 354 1.70 5.02 -7.14
CA PHE A 354 2.16 3.63 -7.26
C PHE A 354 2.46 3.25 -8.72
N LEU A 355 1.51 3.47 -9.63
CA LEU A 355 1.67 3.12 -11.03
C LEU A 355 2.82 3.90 -11.69
N VAL A 356 2.93 5.20 -11.44
CA VAL A 356 4.02 6.04 -11.97
C VAL A 356 5.37 5.53 -11.49
N TYR A 357 5.51 5.32 -10.18
CA TYR A 357 6.76 4.84 -9.59
C TYR A 357 7.16 3.47 -10.15
N PHE A 358 6.26 2.48 -10.11
CA PHE A 358 6.61 1.13 -10.54
C PHE A 358 6.81 1.03 -12.06
N ARG A 359 6.10 1.83 -12.86
CA ARG A 359 6.20 1.84 -14.32
C ARG A 359 7.48 2.49 -14.83
N PHE A 360 7.88 3.61 -14.23
CA PHE A 360 8.94 4.46 -14.75
C PHE A 360 10.24 4.35 -13.95
N VAL A 361 10.18 4.38 -12.61
CA VAL A 361 11.37 4.30 -11.76
C VAL A 361 11.81 2.85 -11.60
N PHE A 362 10.98 2.02 -10.98
CA PHE A 362 11.29 0.60 -10.79
C PHE A 362 11.48 -0.12 -12.13
N GLY A 363 10.56 0.09 -13.08
CA GLY A 363 10.64 -0.47 -14.42
C GLY A 363 11.90 -0.06 -15.19
N TYR A 364 12.46 1.14 -14.95
CA TYR A 364 13.75 1.51 -15.53
C TYR A 364 14.87 0.59 -15.03
N PHE A 365 14.97 0.38 -13.73
CA PHE A 365 16.01 -0.47 -13.16
C PHE A 365 15.84 -1.94 -13.56
N MET A 366 14.62 -2.47 -13.50
CA MET A 366 14.29 -3.83 -13.99
C MET A 366 14.87 -4.07 -15.39
N ARG A 367 14.54 -3.20 -16.36
CA ARG A 367 15.01 -3.35 -17.74
C ARG A 367 16.54 -3.29 -17.84
N ASN A 368 17.20 -2.41 -17.09
CA ASN A 368 18.67 -2.31 -17.14
C ASN A 368 19.35 -3.49 -16.42
N PHE A 369 18.73 -4.08 -15.40
CA PHE A 369 19.22 -5.30 -14.75
C PHE A 369 19.16 -6.51 -15.67
N GLU A 370 18.15 -6.61 -16.54
CA GLU A 370 18.11 -7.65 -17.58
C GLU A 370 19.36 -7.61 -18.47
N ARG A 371 19.77 -6.42 -18.92
CA ARG A 371 21.00 -6.26 -19.70
C ARG A 371 22.27 -6.59 -18.90
N GLN A 372 22.28 -6.33 -17.60
CA GLN A 372 23.40 -6.75 -16.74
C GLN A 372 23.46 -8.28 -16.59
N ALA A 373 22.31 -8.93 -16.51
CA ALA A 373 22.20 -10.39 -16.47
C ALA A 373 22.57 -11.01 -17.84
N ASP A 374 22.13 -10.42 -18.96
CA ASP A 374 22.54 -10.83 -20.31
C ASP A 374 24.06 -10.77 -20.48
N ALA A 375 24.67 -9.65 -20.08
CA ALA A 375 26.11 -9.46 -20.16
C ALA A 375 26.90 -10.38 -19.21
N PHE A 376 26.25 -11.02 -18.24
CA PHE A 376 26.93 -11.96 -17.32
C PHE A 376 27.41 -13.21 -18.04
N VAL A 377 26.84 -13.56 -19.20
CA VAL A 377 27.27 -14.69 -20.03
C VAL A 377 28.78 -14.62 -20.34
N TYR A 378 29.33 -13.41 -20.51
CA TYR A 378 30.75 -13.16 -20.77
C TYR A 378 31.69 -13.45 -19.61
N SER A 379 31.16 -13.69 -18.41
CA SER A 379 31.97 -14.12 -17.27
C SER A 379 32.19 -15.63 -17.22
N LEU A 380 31.38 -16.41 -17.96
CA LEU A 380 31.41 -17.88 -17.95
C LEU A 380 31.69 -18.50 -19.31
N PHE A 381 31.47 -17.77 -20.40
CA PHE A 381 31.63 -18.22 -21.78
C PHE A 381 32.35 -17.19 -22.63
N GLU A 382 32.91 -17.64 -23.75
CA GLU A 382 33.67 -16.80 -24.68
C GLU A 382 32.80 -15.85 -25.49
N ASN A 383 31.55 -16.22 -25.77
CA ASN A 383 30.59 -15.46 -26.58
C ASN A 383 29.14 -15.68 -26.10
N ALA A 384 28.22 -14.83 -26.55
CA ALA A 384 26.79 -14.84 -26.24
C ALA A 384 25.93 -15.49 -27.33
N VAL A 385 26.53 -16.16 -28.33
CA VAL A 385 25.79 -16.75 -29.45
C VAL A 385 24.67 -17.70 -28.97
N PRO A 386 24.88 -18.58 -27.96
CA PRO A 386 23.80 -19.43 -27.46
C PRO A 386 22.66 -18.62 -26.79
N LEU A 387 22.98 -17.50 -26.12
CA LEU A 387 21.95 -16.65 -25.52
C LEU A 387 21.12 -15.91 -26.59
N ILE A 388 21.78 -15.42 -27.64
CA ILE A 388 21.11 -14.78 -28.78
C ILE A 388 20.19 -15.80 -29.47
N SER A 389 20.70 -16.99 -29.78
CA SER A 389 19.89 -18.05 -30.40
C SER A 389 18.70 -18.47 -29.53
N THR A 390 18.87 -18.48 -28.20
CA THR A 390 17.77 -18.71 -27.26
C THR A 390 16.67 -17.66 -27.42
N PHE A 391 17.02 -16.37 -27.49
CA PHE A 391 16.02 -15.32 -27.67
C PHE A 391 15.25 -15.45 -28.98
N GLU A 392 15.93 -15.80 -30.06
CA GLU A 392 15.30 -16.04 -31.37
C GLU A 392 14.36 -17.24 -31.31
N LYS A 393 14.75 -18.34 -30.65
CA LYS A 393 13.88 -19.51 -30.41
C LYS A 393 12.68 -19.17 -29.56
N ILE A 394 12.85 -18.38 -28.49
CA ILE A 394 11.74 -17.92 -27.65
C ILE A 394 10.77 -17.08 -28.49
N ALA A 395 11.26 -16.14 -29.31
CA ALA A 395 10.41 -15.35 -30.19
C ALA A 395 9.64 -16.24 -31.19
N ALA A 396 10.34 -17.19 -31.81
CA ALA A 396 9.75 -18.11 -32.78
C ALA A 396 8.68 -19.04 -32.17
N VAL A 397 8.95 -19.65 -31.01
CA VAL A 397 8.04 -20.61 -30.38
C VAL A 397 6.90 -19.93 -29.65
N SER A 398 7.16 -18.80 -28.98
CA SER A 398 6.09 -18.09 -28.27
C SER A 398 5.19 -17.28 -29.22
N GLY A 399 5.63 -17.07 -30.46
CA GLY A 399 4.93 -16.29 -31.47
C GLY A 399 4.72 -14.82 -31.09
N HIS A 400 5.48 -14.33 -30.10
CA HIS A 400 5.51 -12.93 -29.73
C HIS A 400 6.44 -12.16 -30.67
N SER A 401 6.03 -10.96 -31.06
CA SER A 401 6.91 -10.05 -31.79
C SER A 401 8.17 -9.72 -30.97
N ALA A 402 9.34 -9.88 -31.59
CA ALA A 402 10.64 -9.55 -30.99
C ALA A 402 10.78 -8.07 -30.61
N ASP A 403 9.96 -7.20 -31.20
CA ASP A 403 9.94 -5.75 -30.97
C ASP A 403 8.94 -5.31 -29.89
N LYS A 404 8.19 -6.26 -29.32
CA LYS A 404 7.14 -5.96 -28.33
C LYS A 404 7.77 -5.30 -27.09
N PRO A 405 7.38 -4.07 -26.75
CA PRO A 405 7.90 -3.40 -25.56
C PRO A 405 7.30 -4.02 -24.30
N ASN A 406 8.07 -4.00 -23.22
CA ASN A 406 7.63 -4.43 -21.90
C ASN A 406 8.08 -3.40 -20.84
N TRP A 407 7.33 -3.28 -19.74
CA TRP A 407 7.67 -2.38 -18.64
C TRP A 407 8.85 -2.88 -17.81
N HIS A 408 9.11 -4.19 -17.72
CA HIS A 408 10.20 -4.77 -16.90
C HIS A 408 11.32 -5.44 -17.71
N HIS A 409 11.11 -5.76 -18.99
CA HIS A 409 12.15 -6.23 -19.90
C HIS A 409 12.30 -5.31 -21.11
N PHE A 410 13.51 -5.18 -21.64
CA PHE A 410 13.68 -4.70 -23.01
C PHE A 410 13.07 -5.71 -23.99
N SER A 411 12.73 -5.26 -25.20
CA SER A 411 12.28 -6.18 -26.25
C SER A 411 13.39 -7.18 -26.58
N ILE A 412 13.03 -8.35 -27.13
CA ILE A 412 14.00 -9.37 -27.53
C ILE A 412 15.04 -8.77 -28.48
N ARG A 413 14.60 -8.01 -29.50
CA ARG A 413 15.50 -7.33 -30.44
C ARG A 413 16.49 -6.42 -29.71
N GLN A 414 16.01 -5.59 -28.79
CA GLN A 414 16.87 -4.66 -28.02
C GLN A 414 17.88 -5.36 -27.10
N ARG A 415 17.65 -6.62 -26.72
CA ARG A 415 18.58 -7.44 -25.94
C ARG A 415 19.61 -8.10 -26.86
N VAL A 416 19.17 -8.62 -28.00
CA VAL A 416 20.06 -9.15 -29.05
C VAL A 416 21.01 -8.08 -29.56
N ASP A 417 20.51 -6.91 -29.97
CA ASP A 417 21.33 -5.78 -30.43
C ASP A 417 22.38 -5.35 -29.39
N PHE A 418 22.04 -5.47 -28.10
CA PHE A 418 22.95 -5.15 -27.01
C PHE A 418 24.08 -6.19 -26.87
N LEU A 419 23.75 -7.48 -26.97
CA LEU A 419 24.72 -8.57 -26.94
C LEU A 419 25.64 -8.51 -28.17
N GLU A 420 25.11 -8.27 -29.36
CA GLU A 420 25.91 -8.10 -30.59
C GLU A 420 26.92 -6.94 -30.46
N ARG A 421 26.51 -5.81 -29.88
CA ARG A 421 27.45 -4.72 -29.56
C ARG A 421 28.52 -5.12 -28.55
N CYS A 422 28.17 -5.97 -27.58
CA CYS A 422 29.12 -6.49 -26.60
C CYS A 422 30.07 -7.53 -27.21
N GLU A 423 29.67 -8.29 -28.25
CA GLU A 423 30.57 -9.12 -29.05
C GLU A 423 31.57 -8.26 -29.82
N ALA A 424 31.10 -7.19 -30.47
CA ALA A 424 31.95 -6.30 -31.24
C ALA A 424 32.93 -5.50 -30.35
N ASP A 425 32.48 -5.05 -29.18
CA ASP A 425 33.29 -4.29 -28.21
C ASP A 425 32.87 -4.62 -26.76
N ARG A 426 33.71 -5.41 -26.07
CA ARG A 426 33.49 -5.82 -24.67
C ARG A 426 33.40 -4.65 -23.69
N SER A 427 33.85 -3.44 -24.05
CA SER A 427 33.74 -2.27 -23.18
C SER A 427 32.28 -1.84 -22.96
N TRP A 428 31.35 -2.23 -23.83
CA TRP A 428 29.90 -2.01 -23.63
C TRP A 428 29.36 -2.62 -22.33
N VAL A 429 29.92 -3.76 -21.89
CA VAL A 429 29.57 -4.39 -20.61
C VAL A 429 29.90 -3.45 -19.44
N ARG A 430 31.13 -2.92 -19.42
CA ARG A 430 31.59 -2.00 -18.36
C ARG A 430 30.86 -0.67 -18.41
N ARG A 431 30.59 -0.14 -19.61
CA ARG A 431 29.80 1.09 -19.81
C ARG A 431 28.38 0.93 -19.24
N HIS A 432 27.74 -0.21 -19.52
CA HIS A 432 26.40 -0.50 -18.98
C HIS A 432 26.41 -0.66 -17.46
N ASP A 433 27.38 -1.39 -16.91
CA ASP A 433 27.55 -1.51 -15.45
C ASP A 433 27.80 -0.15 -14.76
N HIS A 434 28.58 0.73 -15.39
CA HIS A 434 28.80 2.09 -14.88
C HIS A 434 27.50 2.91 -14.91
N LYS A 435 26.76 2.85 -16.03
CA LYS A 435 25.46 3.53 -16.16
C LYS A 435 24.51 3.10 -15.03
N VAL A 436 24.36 1.81 -14.78
CA VAL A 436 23.44 1.32 -13.73
C VAL A 436 23.88 1.78 -12.34
N ARG A 437 25.18 1.74 -12.03
CA ARG A 437 25.69 2.26 -10.75
C ARG A 437 25.47 3.76 -10.59
N ALA A 438 25.71 4.55 -11.63
CA ALA A 438 25.45 5.98 -11.61
C ALA A 438 23.95 6.28 -11.42
N SER A 439 23.06 5.57 -12.12
CA SER A 439 21.62 5.70 -11.92
C SER A 439 21.18 5.32 -10.50
N MET A 440 21.79 4.29 -9.91
CA MET A 440 21.53 3.92 -8.52
C MET A 440 21.97 5.01 -7.54
N ALA A 441 23.15 5.61 -7.73
CA ALA A 441 23.62 6.72 -6.90
C ALA A 441 22.69 7.94 -6.98
N ILE A 442 22.23 8.29 -8.18
CA ILE A 442 21.24 9.37 -8.39
C ILE A 442 19.94 9.04 -7.67
N TYR A 443 19.45 7.80 -7.78
CA TYR A 443 18.24 7.37 -7.10
C TYR A 443 18.37 7.47 -5.57
N VAL A 444 19.48 7.00 -4.99
CA VAL A 444 19.74 7.12 -3.54
C VAL A 444 19.75 8.58 -3.11
N ALA A 445 20.46 9.45 -3.83
CA ALA A 445 20.51 10.88 -3.53
C ALA A 445 19.11 11.52 -3.59
N ALA A 446 18.32 11.18 -4.61
CA ALA A 446 16.94 11.66 -4.73
C ALA A 446 16.06 11.18 -3.57
N MET A 447 16.18 9.91 -3.16
CA MET A 447 15.41 9.36 -2.02
C MET A 447 15.80 10.01 -0.70
N LEU A 448 17.07 10.36 -0.50
CA LEU A 448 17.50 11.13 0.68
C LEU A 448 16.88 12.53 0.70
N VAL A 449 16.88 13.23 -0.44
CA VAL A 449 16.25 14.55 -0.55
C VAL A 449 14.74 14.46 -0.28
N VAL A 450 14.05 13.51 -0.90
CA VAL A 450 12.61 13.28 -0.68
C VAL A 450 12.33 12.91 0.77
N GLY A 451 13.15 12.05 1.38
CA GLY A 451 12.99 11.66 2.78
C GLY A 451 13.16 12.83 3.74
N VAL A 452 14.19 13.66 3.55
CA VAL A 452 14.42 14.87 4.36
C VAL A 452 13.30 15.89 4.16
N ALA A 453 12.90 16.15 2.91
CA ALA A 453 11.81 17.07 2.61
C ALA A 453 10.48 16.57 3.21
N GLY A 454 10.16 15.29 3.04
CA GLY A 454 8.99 14.64 3.63
C GLY A 454 9.00 14.75 5.16
N TYR A 455 10.12 14.46 5.81
CA TYR A 455 10.25 14.60 7.27
C TYR A 455 10.03 16.04 7.73
N GLN A 456 10.59 17.03 7.05
CA GLN A 456 10.40 18.45 7.39
C GLN A 456 8.96 18.93 7.17
N LEU A 457 8.27 18.40 6.16
CA LEU A 457 6.86 18.70 5.89
C LEU A 457 5.91 18.02 6.88
N ASN A 458 6.26 16.84 7.39
CA ASN A 458 5.40 16.10 8.33
C ASN A 458 5.67 16.50 9.80
N PHE A 459 6.94 16.63 10.20
CA PHE A 459 7.34 16.83 11.59
C PHE A 459 8.05 18.18 11.86
N GLY A 460 8.51 18.87 10.82
CA GLY A 460 9.18 20.15 10.96
C GLY A 460 8.23 21.30 11.32
N GLN A 461 8.79 22.44 11.74
CA GLN A 461 7.99 23.63 12.08
C GLN A 461 7.13 24.14 10.90
N THR A 462 7.66 24.04 9.68
CA THR A 462 6.93 24.38 8.46
C THR A 462 5.70 23.48 8.28
N GLY A 463 5.88 22.18 8.53
CA GLY A 463 4.79 21.20 8.54
C GLY A 463 3.70 21.52 9.54
N LYS A 464 4.08 21.80 10.80
CA LYS A 464 3.14 22.20 11.85
C LYS A 464 2.32 23.44 11.45
N ARG A 465 2.98 24.49 10.96
CA ARG A 465 2.31 25.71 10.48
C ARG A 465 1.34 25.45 9.32
N LEU A 466 1.73 24.59 8.38
CA LEU A 466 0.88 24.19 7.25
C LEU A 466 -0.34 23.39 7.74
N ASN A 467 -0.12 22.39 8.59
CA ASN A 467 -1.18 21.57 9.21
C ASN A 467 -2.17 22.44 9.98
N GLU A 468 -1.69 23.35 10.83
CA GLU A 468 -2.53 24.23 11.61
C GLU A 468 -3.38 25.15 10.72
N LYS A 469 -2.77 25.79 9.70
CA LYS A 469 -3.50 26.65 8.76
C LYS A 469 -4.53 25.86 7.95
N PHE A 470 -4.21 24.60 7.66
CA PHE A 470 -5.11 23.65 7.05
C PHE A 470 -6.32 23.35 7.95
N PHE A 471 -6.12 22.98 9.22
CA PHE A 471 -7.22 22.72 10.16
C PHE A 471 -8.12 23.94 10.32
N GLU A 472 -7.54 25.13 10.45
CA GLU A 472 -8.28 26.38 10.52
C GLU A 472 -9.17 26.59 9.30
N THR A 473 -8.60 26.44 8.09
CA THR A 473 -9.33 26.64 6.84
C THR A 473 -10.43 25.60 6.67
N ALA A 474 -10.17 24.34 7.05
CA ALA A 474 -11.16 23.27 7.00
C ALA A 474 -12.35 23.55 7.94
N ILE A 475 -12.07 23.93 9.20
CA ILE A 475 -13.09 24.30 10.18
C ILE A 475 -13.90 25.51 9.68
N GLN A 476 -13.24 26.57 9.21
CA GLN A 476 -13.91 27.77 8.70
C GLN A 476 -14.77 27.50 7.44
N ASN A 477 -14.35 26.58 6.58
CA ASN A 477 -15.13 26.18 5.41
C ASN A 477 -16.39 25.40 5.82
N GLU A 478 -16.31 24.60 6.88
CA GLU A 478 -17.46 23.87 7.40
C GLU A 478 -18.43 24.81 8.12
N ILE A 479 -17.92 25.73 8.95
CA ILE A 479 -18.73 26.80 9.58
C ILE A 479 -19.47 27.63 8.53
N ARG A 480 -18.82 27.98 7.41
CA ARG A 480 -19.47 28.74 6.32
C ARG A 480 -20.58 27.98 5.60
N ARG A 481 -20.59 26.65 5.70
CA ARG A 481 -21.55 25.78 5.02
C ARG A 481 -22.72 25.39 5.90
N ASP A 482 -22.48 25.30 7.20
CA ASP A 482 -23.52 25.03 8.17
C ASP A 482 -24.34 26.29 8.45
N SER A 483 -25.59 26.29 7.98
CA SER A 483 -26.52 27.41 8.18
C SER A 483 -27.07 27.50 9.59
N GLU A 484 -27.01 26.42 10.37
CA GLU A 484 -27.58 26.37 11.74
C GLU A 484 -26.54 26.71 12.82
N GLY A 485 -25.25 26.65 12.46
CA GLY A 485 -24.14 26.98 13.36
C GLY A 485 -23.81 25.83 14.32
N ASN A 486 -22.59 25.32 14.25
CA ASN A 486 -22.14 24.19 15.07
C ASN A 486 -21.21 24.65 16.19
N ALA A 487 -21.66 24.56 17.44
CA ALA A 487 -20.89 24.93 18.63
C ALA A 487 -19.55 24.19 18.72
N GLY A 488 -19.51 22.90 18.34
CA GLY A 488 -18.29 22.09 18.35
C GLY A 488 -17.23 22.57 17.37
N LEU A 489 -17.63 23.10 16.20
CA LEU A 489 -16.69 23.67 15.23
C LEU A 489 -16.02 24.95 15.76
N TYR A 490 -16.79 25.81 16.42
CA TYR A 490 -16.25 27.01 17.06
C TYR A 490 -15.38 26.64 18.29
N GLY A 491 -15.74 25.60 19.04
CA GLY A 491 -14.92 25.05 20.12
C GLY A 491 -13.54 24.60 19.62
N MET A 492 -13.49 23.81 18.56
CA MET A 492 -12.23 23.39 17.92
C MET A 492 -11.41 24.57 17.39
N LEU A 493 -12.07 25.60 16.85
CA LEU A 493 -11.39 26.82 16.42
C LEU A 493 -10.78 27.57 17.62
N GLY A 494 -11.48 27.59 18.76
CA GLY A 494 -10.99 28.11 20.02
C GLY A 494 -9.74 27.39 20.51
N ASP A 495 -9.78 26.05 20.52
CA ASP A 495 -8.63 25.21 20.89
C ASP A 495 -7.42 25.49 19.98
N LEU A 496 -7.66 25.58 18.67
CA LEU A 496 -6.63 25.85 17.67
C LEU A 496 -5.98 27.23 17.86
N TYR A 497 -6.79 28.27 18.11
CA TYR A 497 -6.27 29.61 18.37
C TYR A 497 -5.55 29.69 19.73
N PHE A 498 -6.04 28.99 20.76
CA PHE A 498 -5.38 28.95 22.06
C PHE A 498 -3.99 28.30 21.95
N GLY A 499 -3.88 27.18 21.23
CA GLY A 499 -2.58 26.54 20.95
C GLY A 499 -1.60 27.40 20.15
N ARG A 500 -2.09 28.42 19.41
CA ARG A 500 -1.27 29.41 18.68
C ARG A 500 -0.95 30.67 19.48
N ASN A 501 -1.39 30.75 20.73
CA ASN A 501 -1.33 31.97 21.54
C ASN A 501 -2.12 33.16 20.95
N SER A 502 -3.07 32.89 20.04
CA SER A 502 -4.03 33.87 19.52
C SER A 502 -5.21 34.03 20.49
N TYR A 503 -4.93 34.49 21.71
CA TYR A 503 -5.88 34.43 22.82
C TYR A 503 -7.19 35.18 22.55
N GLU A 504 -7.15 36.35 21.90
CA GLU A 504 -8.36 37.10 21.55
C GLU A 504 -9.29 36.31 20.63
N GLN A 505 -8.73 35.67 19.60
CA GLN A 505 -9.49 34.86 18.65
C GLN A 505 -10.02 33.59 19.35
N ALA A 506 -9.25 32.99 20.25
CA ALA A 506 -9.67 31.83 21.03
C ALA A 506 -10.87 32.16 21.93
N VAL A 507 -10.80 33.26 22.68
CA VAL A 507 -11.91 33.75 23.52
C VAL A 507 -13.14 34.04 22.68
N SER A 508 -12.98 34.71 21.52
CA SER A 508 -14.10 34.98 20.63
C SER A 508 -14.76 33.68 20.13
N ALA A 509 -13.96 32.68 19.73
CA ALA A 509 -14.47 31.42 19.22
C ALA A 509 -15.19 30.61 20.30
N TYR A 510 -14.64 30.50 21.51
CA TYR A 510 -15.32 29.82 22.63
C TYR A 510 -16.61 30.52 23.04
N ARG A 511 -16.66 31.86 23.02
CA ARG A 511 -17.91 32.59 23.28
C ARG A 511 -18.97 32.25 22.25
N THR A 512 -18.63 32.33 20.96
CA THR A 512 -19.57 31.95 19.88
C THR A 512 -20.02 30.49 20.02
N ALA A 513 -19.14 29.58 20.43
CA ALA A 513 -19.51 28.20 20.69
C ALA A 513 -20.54 28.07 21.84
N LEU A 514 -20.34 28.77 22.96
CA LEU A 514 -21.27 28.75 24.09
C LEU A 514 -22.56 29.52 23.84
N ASP A 515 -22.56 30.51 22.94
CA ASP A 515 -23.77 31.19 22.50
C ASP A 515 -24.68 30.22 21.68
N LEU A 516 -24.07 29.28 20.95
CA LEU A 516 -24.77 28.26 20.17
C LEU A 516 -25.21 27.07 21.05
N ASP A 517 -24.33 26.59 21.93
CA ASP A 517 -24.64 25.53 22.89
C ASP A 517 -24.08 25.87 24.29
N PRO A 518 -24.91 26.45 25.17
CA PRO A 518 -24.53 26.79 26.54
C PRO A 518 -24.24 25.57 27.43
N SER A 519 -24.58 24.36 26.99
CA SER A 519 -24.47 23.11 27.75
C SER A 519 -23.30 22.22 27.32
N SER A 520 -22.48 22.68 26.38
CA SER A 520 -21.32 21.92 25.91
C SER A 520 -20.24 21.81 27.00
N ALA A 521 -20.18 20.66 27.69
CA ALA A 521 -19.21 20.40 28.75
C ALA A 521 -17.75 20.59 28.26
N ILE A 522 -17.46 20.16 27.03
CA ILE A 522 -16.13 20.27 26.41
C ILE A 522 -15.75 21.75 26.24
N VAL A 523 -16.63 22.57 25.65
CA VAL A 523 -16.33 23.99 25.39
C VAL A 523 -16.25 24.77 26.70
N LEU A 524 -17.15 24.49 27.65
CA LEU A 524 -17.11 25.08 29.00
C LEU A 524 -15.77 24.79 29.69
N ASN A 525 -15.34 23.53 29.65
CA ASN A 525 -14.06 23.09 30.19
C ASN A 525 -12.87 23.79 29.51
N ASN A 526 -12.79 23.74 28.18
CA ASN A 526 -11.63 24.27 27.45
C ASN A 526 -11.53 25.79 27.60
N PHE A 527 -12.66 26.49 27.64
CA PHE A 527 -12.68 27.92 27.87
C PHE A 527 -12.29 28.26 29.32
N ALA A 528 -12.80 27.50 30.31
CA ALA A 528 -12.37 27.65 31.70
C ALA A 528 -10.86 27.46 31.86
N TRP A 529 -10.30 26.44 31.22
CA TRP A 529 -8.86 26.17 31.23
C TRP A 529 -8.05 27.34 30.66
N LEU A 530 -8.48 27.93 29.53
CA LEU A 530 -7.87 29.13 28.97
C LEU A 530 -7.90 30.27 30.00
N LEU A 531 -9.07 30.57 30.57
CA LEU A 531 -9.23 31.67 31.52
C LEU A 531 -8.46 31.45 32.83
N ALA A 532 -8.17 30.19 33.19
CA ALA A 532 -7.40 29.86 34.37
C ALA A 532 -5.88 29.93 34.15
N THR A 533 -5.41 29.42 33.00
CA THR A 533 -3.99 29.09 32.81
C THR A 533 -3.26 29.96 31.78
N CYS A 534 -3.98 30.80 31.02
CA CYS A 534 -3.39 31.59 29.92
C CYS A 534 -2.12 32.34 30.35
N GLU A 535 -1.05 32.29 29.56
CA GLU A 535 0.21 32.97 29.91
C GLU A 535 0.06 34.49 29.99
N ASN A 536 -0.84 35.06 29.19
CA ASN A 536 -1.12 36.49 29.21
C ASN A 536 -2.23 36.82 30.25
N PRO A 537 -1.91 37.57 31.33
CA PRO A 537 -2.86 37.87 32.39
C PRO A 537 -4.12 38.61 31.94
N VAL A 538 -4.08 39.33 30.81
CA VAL A 538 -5.25 40.06 30.26
C VAL A 538 -6.41 39.12 29.93
N TYR A 539 -6.12 37.87 29.58
CA TYR A 539 -7.13 36.87 29.26
C TYR A 539 -7.42 35.92 30.41
N ARG A 540 -6.79 36.12 31.58
CA ARG A 540 -7.16 35.37 32.79
C ARG A 540 -8.40 36.00 33.41
N ASN A 541 -9.33 35.14 33.82
CA ASN A 541 -10.49 35.56 34.59
C ASN A 541 -10.83 34.43 35.57
N PRO A 542 -10.24 34.45 36.79
CA PRO A 542 -10.45 33.40 37.77
C PRO A 542 -11.92 33.13 38.06
N GLN A 543 -12.72 34.17 38.26
CA GLN A 543 -14.13 34.02 38.63
C GLN A 543 -14.94 33.32 37.52
N LEU A 544 -14.76 33.76 36.27
CA LEU A 544 -15.43 33.15 35.14
C LEU A 544 -14.91 31.73 34.85
N ALA A 545 -13.60 31.49 35.03
CA ALA A 545 -13.02 30.15 34.89
C ALA A 545 -13.69 29.15 35.85
N LEU A 546 -13.86 29.54 37.11
CA LEU A 546 -14.52 28.71 38.12
C LEU A 546 -16.00 28.48 37.80
N GLU A 547 -16.72 29.50 37.33
CA GLU A 547 -18.12 29.37 36.92
C GLU A 547 -18.27 28.34 35.79
N LEU A 548 -17.49 28.48 34.72
CA LEU A 548 -17.54 27.61 33.56
C LEU A 548 -17.08 26.18 33.90
N ALA A 549 -15.99 26.03 34.67
CA ALA A 549 -15.50 24.71 35.08
C ALA A 549 -16.50 23.99 36.00
N SER A 550 -17.16 24.70 36.92
CA SER A 550 -18.20 24.12 37.78
C SER A 550 -19.40 23.65 36.97
N ARG A 551 -19.82 24.43 35.95
CA ARG A 551 -20.88 24.03 35.01
C ARG A 551 -20.47 22.81 34.19
N ALA A 552 -19.25 22.77 33.67
CA ALA A 552 -18.73 21.60 32.95
C ALA A 552 -18.76 20.35 33.84
N ALA A 553 -18.25 20.45 35.08
CA ALA A 553 -18.19 19.34 36.04
C ALA A 553 -19.58 18.88 36.54
N ALA A 554 -20.60 19.71 36.43
CA ALA A 554 -21.99 19.33 36.71
C ALA A 554 -22.60 18.48 35.59
N ILE A 555 -22.07 18.60 34.36
CA ILE A 555 -22.54 17.87 33.18
C ILE A 555 -21.72 16.59 32.98
N GLU A 556 -20.39 16.70 33.06
CA GLU A 556 -19.46 15.59 32.82
C GLU A 556 -18.37 15.58 33.91
N ARG A 557 -18.11 14.43 34.51
CA ARG A 557 -17.09 14.26 35.57
C ARG A 557 -15.90 13.43 35.09
N SER A 558 -15.40 13.71 33.91
CA SER A 558 -14.20 13.07 33.38
C SER A 558 -12.92 13.68 33.99
N PRO A 559 -11.78 12.97 33.97
CA PRO A 559 -10.56 13.41 34.66
C PRO A 559 -10.08 14.80 34.26
N HIS A 560 -10.15 15.14 32.97
CA HIS A 560 -9.71 16.44 32.45
C HIS A 560 -10.66 17.58 32.86
N VAL A 561 -11.96 17.32 32.98
CA VAL A 561 -12.93 18.32 33.47
C VAL A 561 -12.73 18.61 34.95
N LEU A 562 -12.47 17.57 35.74
CA LEU A 562 -12.20 17.71 37.17
C LEU A 562 -10.87 18.41 37.44
N ASP A 563 -9.84 18.17 36.61
CA ASP A 563 -8.56 18.89 36.70
C ASP A 563 -8.71 20.38 36.40
N THR A 564 -9.46 20.75 35.36
CA THR A 564 -9.77 22.17 35.08
C THR A 564 -10.55 22.82 36.22
N LEU A 565 -11.49 22.09 36.84
CA LEU A 565 -12.20 22.56 38.03
C LEU A 565 -11.22 22.78 39.20
N ALA A 566 -10.31 21.84 39.44
CA ALA A 566 -9.31 21.96 40.48
C ALA A 566 -8.41 23.18 40.27
N GLU A 567 -7.89 23.38 39.06
CA GLU A 567 -7.08 24.55 38.70
C GLU A 567 -7.87 25.85 38.87
N SER A 568 -9.14 25.86 38.45
CA SER A 568 -10.02 27.03 38.58
C SER A 568 -10.34 27.35 40.04
N LEU A 569 -10.54 26.35 40.90
CA LEU A 569 -10.72 26.53 42.35
C LEU A 569 -9.44 27.08 42.99
N TYR A 570 -8.29 26.54 42.60
CA TYR A 570 -6.99 26.94 43.12
C TYR A 570 -6.69 28.43 42.88
N ILE A 571 -6.85 28.91 41.64
CA ILE A 571 -6.60 30.33 41.30
C ILE A 571 -7.60 31.30 41.92
N ASN A 572 -8.72 30.81 42.46
CA ASN A 572 -9.68 31.59 43.24
C ASN A 572 -9.43 31.49 44.76
N GLY A 573 -8.30 30.90 45.18
CA GLY A 573 -7.93 30.75 46.59
C GLY A 573 -8.71 29.65 47.34
N ARG A 574 -9.54 28.86 46.65
CA ARG A 574 -10.33 27.76 47.24
C ARG A 574 -9.52 26.47 47.30
N VAL A 575 -8.36 26.52 47.95
CA VAL A 575 -7.33 25.46 47.90
C VAL A 575 -7.83 24.11 48.43
N ALA A 576 -8.64 24.09 49.50
CA ALA A 576 -9.18 22.84 50.04
C ALA A 576 -10.07 22.11 49.01
N GLU A 577 -10.95 22.85 48.34
CA GLU A 577 -11.84 22.29 47.31
C GLU A 577 -11.07 21.93 46.03
N ALA A 578 -10.00 22.67 45.71
CA ALA A 578 -9.11 22.31 44.61
C ALA A 578 -8.44 20.94 44.82
N ILE A 579 -8.02 20.65 46.06
CA ILE A 579 -7.46 19.34 46.44
C ILE A 579 -8.52 18.24 46.27
N GLU A 580 -9.74 18.44 46.76
CA GLU A 580 -10.84 17.46 46.60
C GLU A 580 -11.15 17.18 45.11
N ALA A 581 -11.20 18.23 44.29
CA ALA A 581 -11.41 18.08 42.85
C ALA A 581 -10.25 17.34 42.15
N ALA A 582 -9.01 17.62 42.54
CA ALA A 582 -7.81 16.96 42.00
C ALA A 582 -7.72 15.48 42.42
N GLU A 583 -8.10 15.14 43.65
CA GLU A 583 -8.23 13.75 44.11
C GLU A 583 -9.27 13.00 43.27
N ALA A 584 -10.44 13.60 43.05
CA ALA A 584 -11.47 13.02 42.20
C ALA A 584 -10.99 12.84 40.74
N ALA A 585 -10.23 13.80 40.19
CA ALA A 585 -9.62 13.68 38.86
C ALA A 585 -8.64 12.49 38.78
N LEU A 586 -7.79 12.33 39.79
CA LEU A 586 -6.82 11.23 39.88
C LEU A 586 -7.49 9.87 40.06
N GLU A 587 -8.58 9.78 40.83
CA GLU A 587 -9.36 8.55 40.96
C GLU A 587 -10.02 8.14 39.65
N ALA A 588 -10.62 9.10 38.92
CA ALA A 588 -11.25 8.85 37.63
C ALA A 588 -10.25 8.53 36.51
N ALA A 589 -8.96 8.85 36.68
CA ALA A 589 -7.94 8.70 35.66
C ALA A 589 -7.49 7.25 35.43
N THR A 590 -7.78 6.71 34.24
CA THR A 590 -7.27 5.42 33.75
C THR A 590 -5.93 5.54 33.02
N SER A 591 -5.58 6.75 32.57
CA SER A 591 -4.31 7.12 31.91
C SER A 591 -3.81 8.47 32.44
N ASN A 592 -2.56 8.83 32.18
CA ASN A 592 -1.93 10.09 32.64
C ASN A 592 -1.97 10.34 34.17
N ARG A 593 -2.08 9.30 35.00
CA ARG A 593 -2.12 9.43 36.47
C ARG A 593 -0.96 10.23 37.05
N ALA A 594 0.24 10.15 36.45
CA ALA A 594 1.40 10.93 36.89
C ALA A 594 1.19 12.45 36.78
N TYR A 595 0.49 12.92 35.74
CA TYR A 595 0.14 14.33 35.57
C TYR A 595 -0.84 14.79 36.66
N TYR A 596 -1.94 14.05 36.85
CA TYR A 596 -2.94 14.38 37.87
C TYR A 596 -2.37 14.34 39.30
N ASN A 597 -1.47 13.39 39.57
CA ASN A 597 -0.75 13.34 40.84
C ASN A 597 0.13 14.57 41.05
N GLY A 598 0.82 15.05 40.00
CA GLY A 598 1.59 16.30 40.06
C GLY A 598 0.74 17.54 40.32
N GLN A 599 -0.46 17.62 39.71
CA GLN A 599 -1.43 18.68 39.99
C GLN A 599 -1.93 18.64 41.45
N LEU A 600 -2.23 17.44 41.97
CA LEU A 600 -2.61 17.27 43.37
C LEU A 600 -1.49 17.71 44.33
N GLU A 601 -0.25 17.28 44.08
CA GLU A 601 0.92 17.68 44.87
C GLU A 601 1.11 19.21 44.86
N LYS A 602 0.93 19.87 43.70
CA LYS A 602 0.96 21.33 43.57
C LYS A 602 -0.06 22.00 44.50
N PHE A 603 -1.31 21.53 44.52
CA PHE A 603 -2.35 22.14 45.37
C PHE A 603 -2.14 21.85 46.85
N GLN A 604 -1.68 20.65 47.21
CA GLN A 604 -1.31 20.30 48.59
C GLN A 604 -0.14 21.14 49.10
N ALA A 605 0.89 21.35 48.29
CA ALA A 605 2.01 22.22 48.64
C ALA A 605 1.58 23.67 48.90
N ALA A 606 0.62 24.18 48.11
CA ALA A 606 0.08 25.53 48.31
C ALA A 606 -0.78 25.68 49.57
N ARG A 607 -1.42 24.59 50.05
CA ARG A 607 -2.09 24.57 51.36
C ARG A 607 -1.08 24.68 52.49
N ASP A 608 0.03 23.97 52.37
CA ASP A 608 1.03 23.85 53.44
C ASP A 608 1.99 25.05 53.49
N ASN A 609 2.14 25.80 52.38
CA ASN A 609 2.86 27.08 52.28
C ASN A 609 2.02 28.14 51.56
N PRO A 610 1.06 28.80 52.23
CA PRO A 610 0.31 29.90 51.63
C PRO A 610 1.28 31.04 51.28
N ILE A 611 1.32 31.42 50.01
CA ILE A 611 2.08 32.59 49.56
C ILE A 611 1.48 33.80 50.28
N ILE A 612 2.24 34.36 51.23
CA ILE A 612 1.93 35.65 51.85
C ILE A 612 2.19 36.70 50.75
N GLU A 613 1.11 37.31 50.23
CA GLU A 613 1.16 38.36 49.19
C GLU A 613 2.07 39.53 49.56
#